data_AF-A0A969LCD8-F1
#
_entry.id   AF-A0A969LCD8-F1
#
_cell.length_a   1.000
_cell.length_b   1.000
_cell.length_c   1.000
_cell.angle_alpha   90.00
_cell.angle_beta   90.00
_cell.angle_gamma   90.00
#
_symmetry.space_group_name_H-M   'P 1'
#
loop_
_entity.id
_entity.type
_entity.pdbx_description
1 polymer ?
#
loop_
_entity_poly.entity_id
_entity_poly.type
_entity_poly.pdbx_seq_one_letter_code
_entity_poly.pdbx_strand_id
1 'polypeptide(L)'
;LQIGPEHVLASGSMPPGFPGVRIDGDLYWDGGCVSNTPLDGIFDAQPVKDTLVFMIDLFNPTGKEPEDLNEVRIRHKELMYISRSMHRIGDLKRRQKLMRALHHLLTLIPDQLKENTRLADIEKMASDSMFDVVQIIYNTPSYEVATRDAEFSKLSIRQRAEVGYSDMKKIVKERPWRDHQPGDGSDVFQFKGSTPTEMRDSGD
;
A
#
# COMPACT_ATOMS: atom_id res chain seq x y z
N LEU A 1 16.17 15.07 13.04
CA LEU A 1 16.77 14.71 11.74
C LEU A 1 16.51 15.86 10.78
N GLN A 2 17.51 16.35 10.06
CA GLN A 2 17.31 17.33 8.99
C GLN A 2 17.32 16.59 7.65
N ILE A 3 16.25 16.72 6.86
CA ILE A 3 16.18 16.08 5.54
C ILE A 3 16.96 16.94 4.54
N GLY A 4 17.90 16.31 3.84
CA GLY A 4 18.72 16.91 2.79
C GLY A 4 18.69 16.10 1.48
N PRO A 5 19.38 16.56 0.42
CA PRO A 5 19.40 15.91 -0.89
C PRO A 5 19.87 14.45 -0.86
N GLU A 6 20.82 14.11 0.00
CA GLU A 6 21.32 12.74 0.20
C GLU A 6 20.22 11.76 0.64
N HIS A 7 19.23 12.23 1.39
CA HIS A 7 18.08 11.41 1.78
C HIS A 7 17.18 11.09 0.58
N VAL A 8 17.01 12.06 -0.34
CA VAL A 8 16.27 11.85 -1.59
C VAL A 8 17.03 10.91 -2.52
N LEU A 9 18.35 11.08 -2.64
CA LEU A 9 19.20 10.20 -3.43
C LEU A 9 19.18 8.76 -2.88
N ALA A 10 19.32 8.58 -1.57
CA ALA A 10 19.22 7.26 -0.93
C ALA A 10 17.86 6.61 -1.23
N SER A 11 16.77 7.37 -1.12
CA SER A 11 15.41 6.88 -1.38
C SER A 11 15.16 6.47 -2.83
N GLY A 12 15.97 6.91 -3.79
CA GLY A 12 15.88 6.51 -5.21
C GLY A 12 17.02 5.59 -5.66
N SER A 13 17.88 5.13 -4.74
CA SER A 13 19.08 4.34 -5.05
C SER A 13 18.75 2.86 -5.23
N MET A 14 17.94 2.54 -6.24
CA MET A 14 17.42 1.20 -6.49
C MET A 14 18.45 0.30 -7.19
N PRO A 15 18.82 -0.85 -6.62
CA PRO A 15 19.69 -1.81 -7.29
C PRO A 15 19.03 -2.47 -8.51
N PRO A 16 19.79 -2.79 -9.58
CA PRO A 16 21.21 -2.50 -9.78
C PRO A 16 21.47 -1.12 -10.43
N GLY A 17 20.44 -0.30 -10.62
CA GLY A 17 20.54 0.95 -11.39
C GLY A 17 21.44 2.00 -10.74
N PHE A 18 21.38 2.12 -9.42
CA PHE A 18 22.14 3.11 -8.65
C PHE A 18 22.86 2.49 -7.45
N PRO A 19 24.07 2.97 -7.10
CA PRO A 19 24.75 2.56 -5.88
C PRO A 19 24.06 3.14 -4.64
N GLY A 20 24.31 2.55 -3.47
CA GLY A 20 23.82 3.11 -2.21
C GLY A 20 24.47 4.44 -1.86
N VAL A 21 23.77 5.26 -1.09
CA VAL A 21 24.18 6.60 -0.66
C VAL A 21 24.54 6.57 0.82
N ARG A 22 25.65 7.21 1.20
CA ARG A 22 26.04 7.32 2.61
C ARG A 22 25.41 8.54 3.27
N ILE A 23 24.76 8.32 4.41
CA ILE A 23 24.19 9.37 5.26
C ILE A 23 24.70 9.09 6.68
N ASP A 24 25.34 10.08 7.30
CA ASP A 24 25.93 9.96 8.65
C ASP A 24 26.85 8.73 8.86
N GLY A 25 27.50 8.27 7.78
CA GLY A 25 28.44 7.14 7.79
C GLY A 25 27.82 5.80 7.37
N ASP A 26 26.51 5.65 7.49
CA ASP A 26 25.78 4.44 7.13
C ASP A 26 25.39 4.41 5.66
N LEU A 27 25.33 3.20 5.07
CA LEU A 27 25.01 3.00 3.65
C LEU A 27 23.52 2.68 3.48
N TYR A 28 22.83 3.53 2.72
CA TYR A 28 21.39 3.42 2.46
C TYR A 28 21.11 3.12 0.98
N TRP A 29 20.11 2.29 0.73
CA TRP A 29 19.53 2.03 -0.58
C TRP A 29 18.07 2.43 -0.60
N ASP A 30 17.47 2.36 -1.78
CA ASP A 30 16.05 2.63 -1.98
C ASP A 30 15.17 1.83 -1.01
N GLY A 31 14.23 2.52 -0.36
CA GLY A 31 13.32 1.93 0.62
C GLY A 31 12.50 0.77 0.04
N GLY A 32 12.25 0.77 -1.27
CA GLY A 32 11.60 -0.31 -2.00
C GLY A 32 12.31 -1.66 -1.95
N CYS A 33 13.61 -1.69 -1.62
CA CYS A 33 14.32 -2.93 -1.33
C CYS A 33 13.72 -3.68 -0.12
N VAL A 34 13.10 -2.95 0.82
CA VAL A 34 12.56 -3.49 2.08
C VAL A 34 11.04 -3.30 2.15
N SER A 35 10.54 -2.10 1.86
CA SER A 35 9.13 -1.74 1.87
C SER A 35 8.84 -0.56 0.93
N ASN A 36 8.21 -0.84 -0.21
CA ASN A 36 7.71 0.20 -1.13
C ASN A 36 6.38 0.83 -0.67
N THR A 37 5.73 0.25 0.34
CA THR A 37 4.36 0.61 0.72
C THR A 37 4.28 0.83 2.23
N PRO A 38 4.38 2.07 2.73
CA PRO A 38 4.48 2.37 4.15
C PRO A 38 3.12 2.31 4.86
N LEU A 39 2.28 1.32 4.52
CA LEU A 39 1.01 1.10 5.23
C LEU A 39 1.28 0.91 6.73
N ASP A 40 2.31 0.14 7.10
CA ASP A 40 2.71 -0.08 8.50
C ASP A 40 2.92 1.25 9.24
N GLY A 41 3.60 2.23 8.62
CA GLY A 41 3.84 3.53 9.25
C GLY A 41 2.54 4.31 9.51
N ILE A 42 1.56 4.20 8.61
CA ILE A 42 0.23 4.80 8.81
C ILE A 42 -0.52 4.07 9.93
N PHE A 43 -0.41 2.75 10.03
CA PHE A 43 -1.06 1.96 11.08
C PHE A 43 -0.43 2.10 12.45
N ASP A 44 0.89 2.19 12.53
CA ASP A 44 1.62 2.35 13.77
C ASP A 44 1.36 3.73 14.38
N ALA A 45 0.96 4.71 13.56
CA ALA A 45 0.40 5.98 14.03
C ALA A 45 -1.00 5.84 14.67
N GLN A 46 -1.61 4.65 14.63
CA GLN A 46 -2.91 4.31 15.22
C GLN A 46 -3.96 5.40 14.98
N PRO A 47 -4.41 5.59 13.72
CA PRO A 47 -5.33 6.66 13.42
C PRO A 47 -6.61 6.48 14.23
N VAL A 48 -6.92 7.50 15.04
CA VAL A 48 -8.09 7.51 15.94
C VAL A 48 -9.40 7.80 15.17
N LYS A 49 -9.30 8.08 13.87
CA LYS A 49 -10.42 8.45 12.99
C LYS A 49 -10.48 7.52 11.78
N ASP A 50 -11.68 7.43 11.22
CA ASP A 50 -11.89 6.78 9.92
C ASP A 50 -10.91 7.33 8.89
N THR A 51 -10.14 6.44 8.29
CA THR A 51 -9.02 6.76 7.42
C THR A 51 -9.20 6.07 6.07
N LEU A 52 -9.11 6.85 5.00
CA LEU A 52 -9.11 6.36 3.63
C LEU A 52 -7.72 6.53 3.05
N VAL A 53 -7.09 5.43 2.63
CA VAL A 53 -5.76 5.44 2.04
C VAL A 53 -5.84 5.15 0.55
N PHE A 54 -5.27 6.04 -0.27
CA PHE A 54 -5.03 5.78 -1.68
C PHE A 54 -3.63 5.19 -1.83
N MET A 55 -3.58 3.94 -2.27
CA MET A 55 -2.34 3.20 -2.47
C MET A 55 -2.14 2.97 -3.97
N ILE A 56 -0.99 3.40 -4.49
CA ILE A 56 -0.67 3.28 -5.92
C ILE A 56 0.43 2.24 -6.08
N ASP A 57 0.09 1.08 -6.64
CA ASP A 57 1.06 0.02 -6.94
C ASP A 57 1.51 0.14 -8.40
N LEU A 58 2.80 0.36 -8.62
CA LEU A 58 3.35 0.49 -9.98
C LEU A 58 3.55 -0.86 -10.69
N PHE A 59 3.44 -1.96 -9.96
CA PHE A 59 3.71 -3.31 -10.44
C PHE A 59 2.42 -4.13 -10.45
N ASN A 60 2.20 -4.93 -11.50
CA ASN A 60 0.95 -5.65 -11.70
C ASN A 60 0.98 -7.10 -11.14
N PRO A 61 0.10 -7.47 -10.17
CA PRO A 61 0.12 -8.81 -9.55
C PRO A 61 -0.22 -9.89 -10.58
N THR A 62 -1.18 -9.56 -11.44
CA THR A 62 -1.79 -10.45 -12.43
C THR A 62 -1.24 -10.13 -13.81
N GLY A 63 0.07 -10.32 -13.97
CA GLY A 63 0.76 -10.29 -15.26
C GLY A 63 0.49 -11.57 -16.06
N LYS A 64 0.57 -11.49 -17.39
CA LYS A 64 0.55 -12.67 -18.27
C LYS A 64 1.84 -13.49 -18.11
N GLU A 65 1.81 -14.72 -18.60
CA GLU A 65 3.03 -15.52 -18.75
C GLU A 65 4.00 -14.79 -19.71
N PRO A 66 5.28 -14.60 -19.32
CA PRO A 66 6.22 -13.86 -20.14
C PRO A 66 6.67 -14.69 -21.35
N GLU A 67 6.67 -14.07 -22.53
CA GLU A 67 7.00 -14.70 -23.81
C GLU A 67 8.43 -14.38 -24.28
N ASP A 68 9.05 -13.33 -23.71
CA ASP A 68 10.40 -12.91 -24.03
C ASP A 68 11.21 -12.51 -22.80
N LEU A 69 12.52 -12.28 -22.99
CA LEU A 69 13.42 -11.96 -21.89
C LEU A 69 13.11 -10.60 -21.23
N ASN A 70 12.55 -9.64 -21.96
CA ASN A 70 12.13 -8.36 -21.39
C ASN A 70 10.92 -8.55 -20.49
N GLU A 71 9.92 -9.31 -20.93
CA GLU A 71 8.75 -9.68 -20.14
C GLU A 71 9.14 -10.49 -18.90
N VAL A 72 10.11 -11.43 -19.00
CA VAL A 72 10.65 -12.15 -17.84
C VAL A 72 11.24 -11.17 -16.81
N ARG A 73 11.99 -10.16 -17.26
CA ARG A 73 12.59 -9.16 -16.37
C ARG A 73 11.53 -8.25 -15.73
N ILE A 74 10.50 -7.86 -16.47
CA ILE A 74 9.34 -7.12 -15.94
C ILE A 74 8.65 -7.98 -14.88
N ARG A 75 8.33 -9.24 -15.21
CA ARG A 75 7.64 -10.16 -14.32
C ARG A 75 8.43 -10.43 -13.03
N HIS A 76 9.75 -10.56 -13.14
CA HIS A 76 10.63 -10.68 -11.97
C HIS A 76 10.49 -9.48 -11.02
N LYS A 77 10.53 -8.25 -11.56
CA LYS A 77 10.32 -7.04 -10.74
C LYS A 77 8.91 -7.02 -10.14
N GLU A 78 7.89 -7.36 -10.92
CA GLU A 78 6.51 -7.43 -10.41
C GLU A 78 6.39 -8.38 -9.22
N LEU A 79 6.88 -9.61 -9.35
CA LEU A 79 6.83 -10.59 -8.26
C LEU A 79 7.61 -10.13 -7.02
N MET A 80 8.78 -9.52 -7.20
CA MET A 80 9.62 -9.03 -6.12
C MET A 80 8.93 -7.94 -5.28
N TYR A 81 8.25 -6.99 -5.92
CA TYR A 81 7.66 -5.84 -5.22
C TYR A 81 6.23 -6.07 -4.72
N ILE A 82 5.41 -6.82 -5.46
CA ILE A 82 3.97 -6.93 -5.18
C ILE A 82 3.65 -7.90 -4.05
N SER A 83 4.42 -8.98 -3.94
CA SER A 83 4.23 -9.97 -2.88
C SER A 83 4.13 -9.28 -1.52
N ARG A 84 4.87 -8.18 -1.31
CA ARG A 84 4.87 -7.41 -0.06
C ARG A 84 3.61 -6.56 0.12
N SER A 85 3.10 -5.88 -0.90
CA SER A 85 1.86 -5.09 -0.83
C SER A 85 0.67 -5.98 -0.46
N MET A 86 0.58 -7.19 -1.03
CA MET A 86 -0.53 -8.13 -0.76
C MET A 86 -0.53 -8.65 0.68
N HIS A 87 0.63 -9.08 1.21
CA HIS A 87 0.73 -9.54 2.61
C HIS A 87 0.35 -8.43 3.59
N ARG A 88 0.82 -7.20 3.36
CA ARG A 88 0.50 -6.04 4.22
C ARG A 88 -0.98 -5.72 4.28
N ILE A 89 -1.68 -5.83 3.15
CA ILE A 89 -3.14 -5.68 3.10
C ILE A 89 -3.85 -6.77 3.91
N GLY A 90 -3.41 -8.02 3.80
CA GLY A 90 -3.97 -9.14 4.58
C GLY A 90 -3.78 -8.96 6.09
N ASP A 91 -2.57 -8.58 6.50
CA ASP A 91 -2.23 -8.30 7.90
C ASP A 91 -3.05 -7.13 8.45
N LEU A 92 -3.26 -6.09 7.64
CA LEU A 92 -4.18 -5.00 7.92
C LEU A 92 -5.58 -5.53 8.23
N LYS A 93 -6.19 -6.30 7.31
CA LYS A 93 -7.55 -6.82 7.49
C LYS A 93 -7.67 -7.62 8.79
N ARG A 94 -6.66 -8.45 9.08
CA ARG A 94 -6.60 -9.24 10.32
C ARG A 94 -6.48 -8.37 11.57
N ARG A 95 -5.60 -7.38 11.57
CA ARG A 95 -5.38 -6.46 12.70
C ARG A 95 -6.64 -5.65 13.00
N GLN A 96 -7.29 -5.09 11.99
CA GLN A 96 -8.55 -4.34 12.17
C GLN A 96 -9.67 -5.22 12.72
N LYS A 97 -9.83 -6.44 12.21
CA LYS A 97 -10.80 -7.40 12.75
C LYS A 97 -10.57 -7.69 14.24
N LEU A 98 -9.31 -7.80 14.66
CA LEU A 98 -8.96 -7.98 16.08
C LEU A 98 -9.24 -6.73 16.91
N MET A 99 -8.88 -5.55 16.43
CA MET A 99 -9.12 -4.27 17.14
C MET A 99 -10.62 -4.05 17.40
N ARG A 100 -11.47 -4.33 16.40
CA ARG A 100 -12.93 -4.26 16.52
C ARG A 100 -13.49 -5.32 17.47
N ALA A 101 -12.99 -6.55 17.40
CA ALA A 101 -13.39 -7.60 18.33
C ALA A 101 -13.04 -7.24 19.78
N LEU A 102 -11.85 -6.66 20.01
CA LEU A 102 -11.45 -6.15 21.33
C LEU A 102 -12.36 -5.00 21.78
N HIS A 103 -12.68 -4.05 20.89
CA HIS A 103 -13.62 -2.97 21.20
C HIS A 103 -14.98 -3.51 21.62
N HIS A 104 -15.53 -4.46 20.87
CA HIS A 104 -16.80 -5.10 21.22
C HIS A 104 -16.72 -5.84 22.56
N LEU A 105 -15.64 -6.58 22.84
CA LEU A 105 -15.45 -7.25 24.12
C LEU A 105 -15.40 -6.25 25.29
N LEU A 106 -14.72 -5.11 25.14
CA LEU A 106 -14.70 -4.05 26.15
C LEU A 106 -16.11 -3.51 26.48
N THR A 107 -17.02 -3.45 25.50
CA THR A 107 -18.42 -3.05 25.76
C THR A 107 -19.21 -4.05 26.60
N LEU A 108 -18.78 -5.31 26.64
CA LEU A 108 -19.44 -6.39 27.39
C LEU A 108 -18.85 -6.59 28.80
N ILE A 109 -17.76 -5.90 29.15
CA ILE A 109 -17.09 -6.05 30.45
C ILE A 109 -17.88 -5.30 31.54
N PRO A 110 -18.25 -5.97 32.65
CA PRO A 110 -18.88 -5.33 33.80
C PRO A 110 -18.01 -4.22 34.43
N ASP A 111 -18.64 -3.17 34.94
CA ASP A 111 -17.96 -1.99 35.51
C ASP A 111 -16.98 -2.35 36.64
N GLN A 112 -17.26 -3.41 37.40
CA GLN A 112 -16.43 -3.86 38.53
C GLN A 112 -15.03 -4.32 38.10
N LEU A 113 -14.84 -4.67 36.83
CA LEU A 113 -13.55 -5.14 36.31
C LEU A 113 -12.76 -4.02 35.62
N LYS A 114 -13.37 -2.85 35.36
CA LYS A 114 -12.79 -1.76 34.55
C LYS A 114 -11.57 -1.07 35.17
N GLU A 115 -11.37 -1.16 36.49
CA GLU A 115 -10.20 -0.57 37.17
C GLU A 115 -8.89 -1.38 37.00
N ASN A 116 -8.90 -2.45 36.21
CA ASN A 116 -7.71 -3.26 35.98
C ASN A 116 -6.74 -2.59 34.99
N THR A 117 -5.47 -2.42 35.38
CA THR A 117 -4.40 -1.85 34.55
C THR A 117 -4.26 -2.51 33.17
N ARG A 118 -4.56 -3.82 33.07
CA ARG A 118 -4.50 -4.55 31.80
C ARG A 118 -5.62 -4.16 30.83
N LEU A 119 -6.77 -3.68 31.32
CA LEU A 119 -7.84 -3.18 30.46
C LEU A 119 -7.49 -1.85 29.83
N ALA A 120 -6.79 -0.97 30.56
CA ALA A 120 -6.30 0.29 30.01
C ALA A 120 -5.35 0.10 28.82
N ASP A 121 -4.56 -0.98 28.80
CA ASP A 121 -3.72 -1.32 27.65
C ASP A 121 -4.53 -1.88 26.48
N ILE A 122 -5.57 -2.67 26.76
CA ILE A 122 -6.48 -3.18 25.72
C ILE A 122 -7.32 -2.05 25.11
N GLU A 123 -7.75 -1.07 25.90
CA GLU A 123 -8.48 0.12 25.45
C GLU A 123 -7.67 0.96 24.45
N LYS A 124 -6.34 1.05 24.64
CA LYS A 124 -5.45 1.73 23.68
C LYS A 124 -5.31 0.98 22.36
N MET A 125 -5.49 -0.34 22.37
CA MET A 125 -5.41 -1.18 21.18
C MET A 125 -6.77 -1.34 20.48
N ALA A 126 -7.86 -1.22 21.22
CA ALA A 126 -9.20 -1.34 20.69
C ALA A 126 -9.60 -0.07 19.92
N SER A 127 -10.12 -0.25 18.71
CA SER A 127 -10.70 0.82 17.92
C SER A 127 -11.84 0.29 17.07
N ASP A 128 -12.84 1.13 16.84
CA ASP A 128 -13.89 0.90 15.85
C ASP A 128 -13.74 1.81 14.62
N SER A 129 -12.61 2.53 14.52
CA SER A 129 -12.27 3.34 13.35
C SER A 129 -12.17 2.48 12.08
N MET A 130 -12.71 2.97 10.98
CA MET A 130 -12.55 2.33 9.67
C MET A 130 -11.20 2.68 9.04
N PHE A 131 -10.61 1.72 8.34
CA PHE A 131 -9.40 1.93 7.55
C PHE A 131 -9.57 1.31 6.16
N ASP A 132 -10.08 2.10 5.23
CA ASP A 132 -10.30 1.66 3.86
C ASP A 132 -9.09 1.94 2.99
N VAL A 133 -8.74 0.97 2.13
CA VAL A 133 -7.63 1.10 1.18
C VAL A 133 -8.17 1.08 -0.23
N VAL A 134 -7.97 2.16 -0.96
CA VAL A 134 -8.19 2.21 -2.41
C VAL A 134 -6.87 1.87 -3.09
N GLN A 135 -6.72 0.60 -3.48
CA GLN A 135 -5.54 0.10 -4.17
C GLN A 135 -5.68 0.30 -5.68
N ILE A 136 -4.77 1.06 -6.28
CA ILE A 136 -4.74 1.40 -7.69
C ILE A 136 -3.48 0.79 -8.30
N ILE A 137 -3.65 -0.31 -9.02
CA ILE A 137 -2.59 -0.98 -9.76
C ILE A 137 -2.40 -0.26 -11.08
N TYR A 138 -1.19 0.22 -11.33
CA TYR A 138 -0.81 0.87 -12.58
C TYR A 138 -0.98 -0.10 -13.75
N ASN A 139 -1.87 0.26 -14.69
CA ASN A 139 -2.05 -0.52 -15.91
C ASN A 139 -0.92 -0.22 -16.89
N THR A 140 0.10 -1.07 -16.86
CA THR A 140 1.33 -0.92 -17.62
C THR A 140 1.04 -1.01 -19.12
N PRO A 141 1.36 0.03 -19.92
CA PRO A 141 1.27 -0.06 -21.37
C PRO A 141 2.20 -1.14 -21.95
N SER A 142 1.79 -1.78 -23.05
CA SER A 142 2.56 -2.87 -23.67
C SER A 142 3.93 -2.46 -24.23
N TYR A 143 4.16 -1.17 -24.43
CA TYR A 143 5.43 -0.64 -24.92
C TYR A 143 6.46 -0.39 -23.82
N GLU A 144 6.11 -0.53 -22.53
CA GLU A 144 7.08 -0.34 -21.45
C GLU A 144 8.07 -1.51 -21.36
N VAL A 145 9.34 -1.16 -21.11
CA VAL A 145 10.44 -2.12 -20.99
C VAL A 145 10.85 -2.31 -19.54
N ALA A 146 11.66 -3.33 -19.26
CA ALA A 146 12.10 -3.67 -17.91
C ALA A 146 12.85 -2.55 -17.17
N THR A 147 13.38 -1.55 -17.88
CA THR A 147 14.09 -0.38 -17.32
C THR A 147 13.21 0.87 -17.19
N ARG A 148 11.88 0.71 -17.27
CA ARG A 148 10.90 1.81 -17.16
C ARG A 148 11.02 2.66 -15.88
N ASP A 149 11.58 2.07 -14.83
CA ASP A 149 11.89 2.67 -13.53
C ASP A 149 13.07 3.63 -13.58
N ALA A 150 13.90 3.54 -14.62
CA ALA A 150 15.00 4.45 -14.91
C ALA A 150 14.71 5.39 -16.11
N GLU A 151 13.48 5.37 -16.64
CA GLU A 151 13.07 6.17 -17.79
C GLU A 151 12.39 7.48 -17.34
N PHE A 152 13.13 8.59 -17.44
CA PHE A 152 12.72 9.91 -16.98
C PHE A 152 12.62 10.94 -18.11
N SER A 153 12.48 10.52 -19.37
CA SER A 153 12.25 11.47 -20.46
C SER A 153 10.97 12.25 -20.22
N LYS A 154 10.97 13.52 -20.68
CA LYS A 154 9.83 14.42 -20.56
C LYS A 154 8.56 13.83 -21.17
N LEU A 155 8.70 13.06 -22.25
CA LEU A 155 7.58 12.39 -22.92
C LEU A 155 6.96 11.32 -22.01
N SER A 156 7.77 10.40 -21.49
CA SER A 156 7.30 9.31 -20.62
C SER A 156 6.67 9.84 -19.34
N ILE A 157 7.28 10.84 -18.70
CA ILE A 157 6.71 11.51 -17.51
C ILE A 157 5.32 12.08 -17.82
N ARG A 158 5.19 12.82 -18.92
CA ARG A 158 3.92 13.44 -19.32
C ARG A 158 2.85 12.39 -19.59
N GLN A 159 3.18 11.35 -20.35
CA GLN A 159 2.25 10.27 -20.69
C GLN A 159 1.77 9.53 -19.44
N ARG A 160 2.68 9.16 -18.54
CA ARG A 160 2.33 8.49 -17.27
C ARG A 160 1.45 9.38 -16.39
N ALA A 161 1.75 10.67 -16.30
CA ALA A 161 0.94 11.63 -15.55
C ALA A 161 -0.47 11.78 -16.13
N GLU A 162 -0.60 11.88 -17.46
CA GLU A 162 -1.89 11.96 -18.15
C GLU A 162 -2.74 10.70 -17.93
N VAL A 163 -2.13 9.50 -18.03
CA VAL A 163 -2.79 8.22 -17.75
C VAL A 163 -3.26 8.15 -16.29
N GLY A 164 -2.37 8.40 -15.32
CA GLY A 164 -2.71 8.36 -13.90
C GLY A 164 -3.81 9.37 -13.52
N TYR A 165 -3.77 10.57 -14.11
CA TYR A 165 -4.80 11.58 -13.90
C TYR A 165 -6.16 11.18 -14.48
N SER A 166 -6.17 10.57 -15.67
CA SER A 166 -7.39 10.03 -16.28
C SER A 166 -8.00 8.92 -15.42
N ASP A 167 -7.17 7.98 -14.96
CA ASP A 167 -7.64 6.83 -14.17
C ASP A 167 -8.19 7.29 -12.81
N MET A 168 -7.45 8.14 -12.09
CA MET A 168 -7.89 8.68 -10.80
C MET A 168 -9.22 9.44 -10.93
N LYS A 169 -9.42 10.21 -12.01
CA LYS A 169 -10.70 10.92 -12.23
C LYS A 169 -11.89 9.97 -12.35
N LYS A 170 -11.72 8.80 -12.99
CA LYS A 170 -12.78 7.80 -13.12
C LYS A 170 -13.05 7.11 -11.78
N ILE A 171 -12.00 6.71 -11.07
CA ILE A 171 -12.10 6.07 -9.74
C ILE A 171 -12.79 7.01 -8.74
N VAL A 172 -12.38 8.28 -8.72
CA VAL A 172 -12.99 9.32 -7.89
C VAL A 172 -14.36 9.76 -8.43
N LYS A 173 -14.82 9.31 -9.59
CA LYS A 173 -16.21 9.51 -10.01
C LYS A 173 -17.12 8.41 -9.45
N GLU A 174 -16.64 7.17 -9.45
CA GLU A 174 -17.37 6.00 -8.95
C GLU A 174 -17.44 5.99 -7.41
N ARG A 175 -16.32 6.27 -6.73
CA ARG A 175 -16.21 6.38 -5.25
C ARG A 175 -16.93 5.27 -4.46
N PRO A 176 -16.71 3.97 -4.73
CA PRO A 176 -17.42 2.89 -4.03
C PRO A 176 -17.22 2.91 -2.51
N TRP A 177 -16.08 3.39 -2.02
CA TRP A 177 -15.80 3.54 -0.59
C TRP A 177 -16.68 4.57 0.13
N ARG A 178 -17.50 5.37 -0.57
CA ARG A 178 -18.45 6.27 0.07
C ARG A 178 -19.72 5.59 0.54
N ASP A 179 -19.99 4.40 0.03
CA ASP A 179 -21.17 3.62 0.42
C ASP A 179 -20.91 2.80 1.71
N HIS A 180 -19.65 2.73 2.15
CA HIS A 180 -19.25 2.14 3.43
C HIS A 180 -19.64 3.02 4.63
N GLN A 181 -20.31 2.43 5.61
CA GLN A 181 -20.73 3.09 6.85
C GLN A 181 -19.90 2.64 8.06
N PRO A 182 -19.78 3.51 9.09
CA PRO A 182 -19.20 3.13 10.38
C PRO A 182 -19.90 1.87 10.93
N GLY A 183 -19.16 0.76 11.00
CA GLY A 183 -19.68 -0.56 11.38
C GLY A 183 -19.54 -1.64 10.31
N ASP A 184 -19.35 -1.30 9.04
CA ASP A 184 -19.07 -2.27 7.97
C ASP A 184 -17.67 -2.88 8.14
N GLY A 185 -16.73 -2.06 8.63
CA GLY A 185 -15.34 -2.44 8.83
C GLY A 185 -14.45 -1.92 7.72
N SER A 186 -13.17 -2.26 7.84
CA SER A 186 -12.15 -1.89 6.87
C SER A 186 -12.21 -2.79 5.65
N ASP A 187 -12.20 -2.23 4.45
CA ASP A 187 -12.08 -2.99 3.21
C ASP A 187 -11.09 -2.39 2.21
N VAL A 188 -10.85 -3.13 1.13
CA VAL A 188 -9.86 -2.83 0.10
C VAL A 188 -10.56 -2.78 -1.25
N PHE A 189 -10.64 -1.59 -1.81
CA PHE A 189 -11.20 -1.33 -3.13
C PHE A 189 -10.06 -1.37 -4.15
N GLN A 190 -10.00 -2.44 -4.94
CA GLN A 190 -8.92 -2.64 -5.90
C GLN A 190 -9.32 -2.23 -7.32
N PHE A 191 -8.42 -1.52 -7.97
CA PHE A 191 -8.55 -1.08 -9.35
C PHE A 191 -7.29 -1.44 -10.14
N LYS A 192 -7.43 -1.85 -11.39
CA LYS A 192 -6.34 -1.90 -12.37
C LYS A 192 -6.56 -0.79 -13.39
N GLY A 193 -5.68 0.21 -13.38
CA GLY A 193 -5.97 1.49 -14.01
C GLY A 193 -7.27 2.05 -13.42
N SER A 194 -8.26 2.32 -14.27
CA SER A 194 -9.59 2.75 -13.83
C SER A 194 -10.64 1.64 -13.67
N THR A 195 -10.27 0.38 -13.88
CA THR A 195 -11.23 -0.73 -13.89
C THR A 195 -11.25 -1.41 -12.52
N PRO A 196 -12.41 -1.54 -11.86
CA PRO A 196 -12.54 -2.31 -10.65
C PRO A 196 -12.09 -3.75 -10.88
N THR A 197 -11.32 -4.31 -9.93
CA THR A 197 -10.91 -5.70 -9.95
C THR A 197 -11.39 -6.37 -8.67
N GLU A 198 -12.12 -7.46 -8.81
CA GLU A 198 -12.37 -8.33 -7.65
C GLU A 198 -11.06 -9.04 -7.31
N MET A 199 -10.60 -8.90 -6.06
CA MET A 199 -9.64 -9.87 -5.54
C MET A 199 -10.34 -11.23 -5.56
N ARG A 200 -9.96 -12.09 -6.50
CA ARG A 200 -10.10 -13.52 -6.26
C ARG A 200 -9.24 -13.82 -5.04
N ASP A 201 -9.89 -14.06 -3.90
CA ASP A 201 -9.29 -14.83 -2.81
C ASP A 201 -8.75 -16.11 -3.44
N SER A 202 -7.46 -16.10 -3.77
CA SER A 202 -6.72 -17.28 -4.16
C SER A 202 -6.33 -17.93 -2.84
N GLY A 203 -7.34 -18.52 -2.19
CA GLY A 203 -7.12 -19.58 -1.25
C GLY A 203 -6.74 -20.82 -2.05
N ASP A 204 -5.45 -21.00 -2.27
CA ASP A 204 -4.79 -22.28 -2.56
C ASP A 204 -3.44 -22.30 -1.83
#